data_AF-A0A6J4SA50-F1
#
_entry.id   AF-A0A6J4SA50-F1
#
_cell.length_a   1.000
_cell.length_b   1.000
_cell.length_c   1.000
_cell.angle_alpha   90.00
_cell.angle_beta   90.00
_cell.angle_gamma   90.00
#
_symmetry.space_group_name_H-M   'P 1'
#
loop_
_entity.id
_entity.type
_entity.pdbx_description
1 polymer ?
#
loop_
_entity_poly.entity_id
_entity_poly.type
_entity_poly.pdbx_seq_one_letter_code
_entity_poly.pdbx_strand_id
1 'polypeptide(L)'
;MRCKTSVAAALAMLVASPAWGQSVRAGIQAWQKADYASAVASWRPLAEKGDADAAFNMGQAYRLGRGVTTNTGAAQTWFERAAKTGHVDAQTTLGLMLFENGNQAAGLRWLKLAAEQGDARALLIYGTALFNGDNVSRDPVLGYAYVSRSAAQGLAPAKATLAQLDSIMPVLERKKGVALAIAEARTAPPPGTKAAKPVAKVAASRSVRGGPPAAGTWRVQLGAFSRRGAAEALFAKLAAGPLAGRSAYYVPVGSVTRLQVGPFASRADAQAACNGLKGQGCFAVAAK
;
A
#
# COMPACT_ATOMS: atom_id res chain seq x y z
N MET A 1 -22.93 -14.58 71.62
CA MET A 1 -21.79 -14.00 70.85
C MET A 1 -21.17 -15.07 69.97
N ARG A 2 -21.44 -15.09 68.65
CA ARG A 2 -20.56 -15.63 67.61
C ARG A 2 -20.84 -14.87 66.31
N CYS A 3 -19.96 -13.92 65.99
CA CYS A 3 -19.93 -13.18 64.73
C CYS A 3 -19.50 -14.13 63.61
N LYS A 4 -20.34 -14.34 62.59
CA LYS A 4 -19.92 -14.97 61.33
C LYS A 4 -19.59 -13.84 60.36
N THR A 5 -18.30 -13.63 60.12
CA THR A 5 -17.78 -12.72 59.10
C THR A 5 -17.93 -13.38 57.73
N SER A 6 -18.83 -12.84 56.91
CA SER A 6 -18.93 -13.18 55.49
C SER A 6 -17.74 -12.60 54.73
N VAL A 7 -16.85 -13.45 54.23
CA VAL A 7 -15.79 -13.05 53.29
C VAL A 7 -16.44 -12.91 51.90
N ALA A 8 -16.63 -11.67 51.46
CA ALA A 8 -17.04 -11.38 50.09
C ALA A 8 -15.82 -11.58 49.17
N ALA A 9 -15.86 -12.60 48.33
CA ALA A 9 -14.89 -12.81 47.27
C ALA A 9 -15.08 -11.73 46.19
N ALA A 10 -14.14 -10.79 46.11
CA ALA A 10 -14.10 -9.82 45.02
C ALA A 10 -13.69 -10.53 43.73
N LEU A 11 -14.65 -10.71 42.80
CA LEU A 11 -14.34 -11.09 41.43
C LEU A 11 -13.57 -9.95 40.77
N ALA A 12 -12.27 -10.17 40.55
CA ALA A 12 -11.48 -9.34 39.65
C ALA A 12 -12.00 -9.55 38.22
N MET A 13 -12.78 -8.58 37.71
CA MET A 13 -13.15 -8.56 36.29
C MET A 13 -11.89 -8.27 35.47
N LEU A 14 -11.38 -9.29 34.78
CA LEU A 14 -10.45 -9.13 33.66
C LEU A 14 -11.17 -8.30 32.59
N VAL A 15 -10.91 -6.99 32.55
CA VAL A 15 -11.34 -6.14 31.45
C VAL A 15 -10.49 -6.54 30.25
N ALA A 16 -11.00 -7.45 29.42
CA ALA A 16 -10.41 -7.71 28.12
C ALA A 16 -10.46 -6.40 27.33
N SER A 17 -9.30 -5.77 27.14
CA SER A 17 -9.18 -4.60 26.27
C SER A 17 -9.80 -4.95 24.92
N PRO A 18 -10.70 -4.11 24.38
CA PRO A 18 -11.42 -4.48 23.19
C PRO A 18 -10.43 -4.56 22.02
N ALA A 19 -10.57 -5.57 21.18
CA ALA A 19 -9.69 -5.89 20.05
C ALA A 19 -9.77 -4.86 18.90
N TRP A 20 -9.57 -3.58 19.21
CA TRP A 20 -9.60 -2.50 18.24
C TRP A 20 -8.27 -2.49 17.51
N GLY A 21 -8.31 -2.78 16.20
CA GLY A 21 -7.31 -2.22 15.28
C GLY A 21 -6.08 -3.06 14.97
N GLN A 22 -6.14 -4.39 14.93
CA GLN A 22 -5.11 -5.17 14.22
C GLN A 22 -5.28 -5.00 12.70
N SER A 23 -4.92 -3.84 12.17
CA SER A 23 -4.87 -3.57 10.74
C SER A 23 -3.58 -2.87 10.38
N VAL A 24 -3.11 -3.06 9.14
CA VAL A 24 -1.93 -2.35 8.63
C VAL A 24 -2.09 -0.83 8.78
N ARG A 25 -3.30 -0.31 8.50
CA ARG A 25 -3.62 1.11 8.63
C ARG A 25 -3.49 1.63 10.06
N ALA A 26 -3.96 0.87 11.05
CA ALA A 26 -3.84 1.28 12.44
C ALA A 26 -2.36 1.41 12.84
N GLY A 27 -1.52 0.46 12.42
CA GLY A 27 -0.08 0.56 12.64
C GLY A 27 0.55 1.77 11.92
N ILE A 28 0.13 2.08 10.69
CA ILE A 28 0.60 3.29 9.97
C ILE A 28 0.20 4.57 10.72
N GLN A 29 -1.02 4.64 11.25
CA GLN A 29 -1.48 5.79 12.03
C GLN A 29 -0.70 5.94 13.34
N ALA A 30 -0.42 4.85 14.04
CA ALA A 30 0.43 4.87 15.23
C ALA A 30 1.85 5.34 14.89
N TRP A 31 2.44 4.82 13.80
CA TRP A 31 3.75 5.23 13.32
C TRP A 31 3.84 6.73 12.99
N GLN A 32 2.81 7.28 12.32
CA GLN A 32 2.75 8.71 12.00
C GLN A 32 2.70 9.60 13.25
N LYS A 33 2.16 9.08 14.36
CA LYS A 33 2.14 9.76 15.67
C LYS A 33 3.40 9.50 16.50
N ALA A 34 4.41 8.85 15.93
CA ALA A 34 5.60 8.36 16.62
C ALA A 34 5.34 7.35 17.75
N ASP A 35 4.14 6.75 17.81
CA ASP A 35 3.84 5.61 18.68
C ASP A 35 4.28 4.32 18.00
N TYR A 36 5.60 4.11 17.97
CA TYR A 36 6.20 3.01 17.25
C TYR A 36 5.94 1.64 17.91
N ALA A 37 5.78 1.60 19.23
CA ALA A 37 5.46 0.37 19.95
C ALA A 37 4.08 -0.16 19.54
N SER A 38 3.06 0.71 19.52
CA SER A 38 1.72 0.34 19.05
C SER A 38 1.69 0.03 17.56
N ALA A 39 2.52 0.70 16.75
CA ALA A 39 2.67 0.39 15.32
C ALA A 39 3.17 -1.05 15.11
N VAL A 40 4.26 -1.42 15.78
CA VAL A 40 4.83 -2.77 15.75
C VAL A 40 3.84 -3.80 16.29
N ALA A 41 3.16 -3.51 17.40
CA ALA A 41 2.15 -4.40 17.97
C ALA A 41 0.98 -4.66 17.01
N SER A 42 0.61 -3.66 16.20
CA SER A 42 -0.43 -3.80 15.17
C SER A 42 0.04 -4.60 13.96
N TRP A 43 1.29 -4.42 13.52
CA TRP A 43 1.82 -5.05 12.31
C TRP A 43 2.29 -6.49 12.53
N ARG A 44 2.94 -6.79 13.64
CA ARG A 44 3.54 -8.11 13.90
C ARG A 44 2.58 -9.29 13.64
N PRO A 45 1.37 -9.35 14.24
CA PRO A 45 0.48 -10.49 14.01
C PRO A 45 -0.03 -10.59 12.57
N LEU A 46 -0.09 -9.49 11.83
CA LEU A 46 -0.48 -9.48 10.41
C LEU A 46 0.68 -9.98 9.54
N ALA A 47 1.89 -9.50 9.82
CA ALA A 47 3.11 -9.92 9.13
C ALA A 47 3.37 -11.42 9.33
N GLU A 48 3.14 -11.96 10.53
CA GLU A 48 3.21 -13.39 10.83
C GLU A 48 2.17 -14.22 10.07
N LYS A 49 1.01 -13.63 9.75
CA LYS A 49 -0.02 -14.24 8.90
C LYS A 49 0.23 -14.04 7.41
N GLY A 50 1.35 -13.43 7.02
CA GLY A 50 1.75 -13.25 5.62
C GLY A 50 1.22 -11.98 4.97
N ASP A 51 0.69 -11.01 5.72
CA ASP A 51 0.36 -9.69 5.16
C ASP A 51 1.66 -8.98 4.73
N ALA A 52 1.77 -8.72 3.42
CA ALA A 52 2.98 -8.21 2.81
C ALA A 52 3.31 -6.76 3.24
N ASP A 53 2.29 -5.91 3.41
CA ASP A 53 2.50 -4.52 3.82
C ASP A 53 2.95 -4.49 5.30
N ALA A 54 2.35 -5.32 6.15
CA ALA A 54 2.76 -5.48 7.53
C ALA A 54 4.19 -6.02 7.64
N ALA A 55 4.55 -7.03 6.84
CA ALA A 55 5.90 -7.56 6.79
C ALA A 55 6.91 -6.50 6.32
N PHE A 56 6.59 -5.72 5.29
CA PHE A 56 7.43 -4.61 4.85
C PHE A 56 7.62 -3.57 5.97
N ASN A 57 6.54 -3.18 6.66
CA ASN A 57 6.61 -2.24 7.78
C ASN A 57 7.39 -2.79 8.98
N MET A 58 7.29 -4.09 9.27
CA MET A 58 8.14 -4.75 10.27
C MET A 58 9.61 -4.69 9.90
N GLY A 59 9.95 -4.90 8.61
CA GLY A 59 11.31 -4.73 8.10
C GLY A 59 11.85 -3.30 8.34
N GLN A 60 11.02 -2.29 8.06
CA GLN A 60 11.36 -0.89 8.32
C GLN A 60 11.55 -0.60 9.81
N ALA A 61 10.71 -1.16 10.68
CA ALA A 61 10.82 -1.00 12.13
C ALA A 61 12.15 -1.54 12.66
N TYR A 62 12.54 -2.75 12.26
CA TYR A 62 13.83 -3.35 12.63
C TYR A 62 15.04 -2.62 12.02
N ARG A 63 14.92 -2.09 10.80
CA ARG A 63 16.01 -1.32 10.17
C ARG A 63 16.25 0.01 10.88
N LEU A 64 15.17 0.67 11.33
CA LEU A 64 15.21 2.00 11.94
C LEU A 64 15.32 1.97 13.47
N GLY A 65 15.19 0.81 14.11
CA GLY A 65 15.15 0.69 15.57
C GLY A 65 13.93 1.36 16.20
N ARG A 66 12.78 1.37 15.50
CA ARG A 66 11.57 2.08 15.93
C ARG A 66 10.52 1.09 16.44
N GLY A 67 10.24 1.14 17.75
CA GLY A 67 9.31 0.21 18.40
C GLY A 67 9.88 -1.21 18.60
N VAL A 68 11.09 -1.45 18.10
CA VAL A 68 11.92 -2.66 18.29
C VAL A 68 13.38 -2.23 18.28
N THR A 69 14.27 -3.03 18.89
CA THR A 69 15.71 -2.82 18.77
C THR A 69 16.17 -3.02 17.33
N THR A 70 17.10 -2.19 16.87
CA THR A 70 17.69 -2.31 15.53
C THR A 70 18.25 -3.71 15.30
N ASN A 71 17.88 -4.33 14.18
CA ASN A 71 18.41 -5.62 13.79
C ASN A 71 18.34 -5.78 12.27
N THR A 72 19.48 -5.62 11.61
CA THR A 72 19.62 -5.70 10.15
C THR A 72 19.23 -7.07 9.60
N GLY A 73 19.59 -8.17 10.27
CA GLY A 73 19.21 -9.53 9.85
C GLY A 73 17.70 -9.77 9.92
N ALA A 74 17.05 -9.31 10.99
CA ALA A 74 15.61 -9.37 11.13
C ALA A 74 14.90 -8.51 10.08
N ALA A 75 15.41 -7.29 9.83
CA ALA A 75 14.89 -6.42 8.78
C ALA A 75 14.93 -7.10 7.41
N GLN A 76 16.07 -7.69 7.03
CA GLN A 76 16.24 -8.42 5.78
C GLN A 76 15.22 -9.56 5.65
N THR A 77 15.04 -10.35 6.72
CA THR A 77 14.09 -11.48 6.74
C THR A 77 12.66 -11.00 6.51
N TRP A 78 12.25 -9.90 7.13
CA TRP A 78 10.91 -9.33 6.92
C TRP A 78 10.72 -8.73 5.52
N PHE A 79 11.73 -8.03 4.99
CA PHE A 79 11.70 -7.57 3.60
C PHE A 79 11.62 -8.73 2.63
N GLU A 80 12.38 -9.81 2.85
CA GLU A 80 12.33 -11.00 1.99
C GLU A 80 10.95 -11.67 2.00
N ARG A 81 10.30 -11.76 3.17
CA ARG A 81 8.93 -12.26 3.25
C ARG A 81 7.97 -11.43 2.40
N ALA A 82 8.00 -10.10 2.51
CA ALA A 82 7.16 -9.22 1.69
C ALA A 82 7.55 -9.27 0.20
N ALA A 83 8.85 -9.32 -0.12
CA ALA A 83 9.35 -9.34 -1.49
C ALA A 83 8.90 -10.61 -2.24
N LYS A 84 8.89 -11.76 -1.56
CA LYS A 84 8.41 -13.06 -2.09
C LYS A 84 6.93 -13.07 -2.46
N THR A 85 6.11 -12.20 -1.87
CA THR A 85 4.70 -12.05 -2.25
C THR A 85 4.47 -11.06 -3.39
N GLY A 86 5.54 -10.52 -3.99
CA GLY A 86 5.44 -9.50 -5.04
C GLY A 86 5.35 -8.06 -4.53
N HIS A 87 5.62 -7.79 -3.24
CA HIS A 87 5.57 -6.42 -2.74
C HIS A 87 6.73 -5.59 -3.32
N VAL A 88 6.41 -4.69 -4.24
CA VAL A 88 7.38 -3.90 -5.02
C VAL A 88 8.38 -3.14 -4.14
N ASP A 89 7.91 -2.38 -3.14
CA ASP A 89 8.84 -1.63 -2.27
C ASP A 89 9.77 -2.54 -1.47
N ALA A 90 9.31 -3.76 -1.12
CA ALA A 90 10.12 -4.73 -0.40
C ALA A 90 11.16 -5.36 -1.33
N GLN A 91 10.81 -5.65 -2.58
CA GLN A 91 11.75 -6.11 -3.59
C GLN A 91 12.83 -5.06 -3.87
N THR A 92 12.45 -3.79 -4.08
CA THR A 92 13.41 -2.70 -4.27
C THR A 92 14.29 -2.52 -3.04
N THR A 93 13.70 -2.50 -1.84
CA THR A 93 14.44 -2.31 -0.58
C THR A 93 15.40 -3.46 -0.30
N LEU A 94 14.96 -4.71 -0.46
CA LEU A 94 15.81 -5.88 -0.30
C LEU A 94 16.94 -5.90 -1.33
N GLY A 95 16.62 -5.54 -2.58
CA GLY A 95 17.60 -5.41 -3.65
C GLY A 95 18.73 -4.44 -3.27
N LEU A 96 18.39 -3.23 -2.85
CA LEU A 96 19.36 -2.22 -2.40
C LEU A 96 20.16 -2.67 -1.17
N MET A 97 19.49 -3.28 -0.20
CA MET A 97 20.16 -3.79 1.00
C MET A 97 21.19 -4.88 0.68
N LEU A 98 20.90 -5.75 -0.29
CA LEU A 98 21.85 -6.76 -0.74
C LEU A 98 23.04 -6.13 -1.47
N PHE A 99 22.87 -5.02 -2.19
CA PHE A 99 23.98 -4.25 -2.76
C PHE A 99 24.90 -3.68 -1.68
N GLU A 100 24.33 -3.06 -0.64
CA GLU A 100 25.08 -2.52 0.49
C GLU A 100 25.88 -3.61 1.22
N ASN A 101 25.35 -4.83 1.25
CA ASN A 101 26.01 -6.00 1.84
C ASN A 101 26.99 -6.72 0.89
N GLY A 102 27.27 -6.16 -0.30
CA GLY A 102 28.18 -6.74 -1.29
C GLY A 102 27.61 -7.90 -2.11
N ASN A 103 26.34 -8.27 -1.93
CA ASN A 103 25.66 -9.33 -2.67
C ASN A 103 24.85 -8.76 -3.86
N GLN A 104 25.56 -8.06 -4.75
CA GLN A 104 24.97 -7.31 -5.86
C GLN A 104 24.17 -8.21 -6.83
N ALA A 105 24.69 -9.40 -7.15
CA ALA A 105 24.01 -10.34 -8.05
C ALA A 105 22.65 -10.80 -7.51
N ALA A 106 22.54 -11.10 -6.20
CA ALA A 106 21.25 -11.40 -5.59
C ALA A 106 20.35 -10.16 -5.53
N GLY A 107 20.92 -8.99 -5.25
CA GLY A 107 20.19 -7.72 -5.26
C GLY A 107 19.54 -7.43 -6.61
N LEU A 108 20.26 -7.64 -7.72
CA LEU A 108 19.74 -7.44 -9.08
C LEU A 108 18.59 -8.36 -9.43
N ARG A 109 18.53 -9.58 -8.86
CA ARG A 109 17.37 -10.47 -9.07
C ARG A 109 16.09 -9.86 -8.49
N TRP A 110 16.17 -9.24 -7.32
CA TRP A 110 15.03 -8.54 -6.72
C TRP A 110 14.70 -7.23 -7.43
N LEU A 111 15.71 -6.46 -7.81
CA LEU A 111 15.51 -5.22 -8.57
C LEU A 111 14.90 -5.49 -9.95
N LYS A 112 15.26 -6.59 -10.61
CA LYS A 112 14.59 -7.02 -11.84
C LYS A 112 13.09 -7.18 -11.64
N LEU A 113 12.67 -7.91 -10.59
CA LEU A 113 11.25 -8.14 -10.29
C LEU A 113 10.49 -6.83 -9.97
N ALA A 114 11.13 -5.90 -9.27
CA ALA A 114 10.54 -4.59 -8.99
C ALA A 114 10.47 -3.71 -10.25
N ALA A 115 11.49 -3.77 -11.10
CA ALA A 115 11.57 -3.03 -12.35
C ALA A 115 10.52 -3.49 -13.38
N GLU A 116 10.28 -4.81 -13.46
CA GLU A 116 9.19 -5.39 -14.26
C GLU A 116 7.82 -4.91 -13.79
N GLN A 117 7.67 -4.60 -12.50
CA GLN A 117 6.47 -4.01 -11.93
C GLN A 117 6.45 -2.47 -11.99
N GLY A 118 7.46 -1.87 -12.60
CA GLY A 118 7.49 -0.44 -12.92
C GLY A 118 8.10 0.45 -11.85
N ASP A 119 8.75 -0.07 -10.80
CA ASP A 119 9.44 0.78 -9.83
C ASP A 119 10.55 1.61 -10.51
N ALA A 120 10.43 2.94 -10.46
CA ALA A 120 11.36 3.84 -11.15
C ALA A 120 12.82 3.63 -10.72
N ARG A 121 13.05 3.39 -9.42
CA ARG A 121 14.42 3.23 -8.90
C ARG A 121 15.01 1.90 -9.36
N ALA A 122 14.24 0.82 -9.28
CA ALA A 122 14.66 -0.49 -9.76
C ALA A 122 14.88 -0.50 -11.28
N LEU A 123 14.00 0.17 -12.06
CA LEU A 123 14.18 0.36 -13.49
C LEU A 123 15.52 1.01 -13.83
N LEU A 124 15.88 2.09 -13.11
CA LEU A 124 17.18 2.74 -13.29
C LEU A 124 18.34 1.77 -13.01
N ILE A 125 18.36 1.16 -11.82
CA ILE A 125 19.51 0.35 -11.39
C ILE A 125 19.66 -0.90 -12.26
N TYR A 126 18.57 -1.63 -12.50
CA TYR A 126 18.61 -2.83 -13.33
C TYR A 126 18.93 -2.49 -14.80
N GLY A 127 18.39 -1.37 -15.31
CA GLY A 127 18.69 -0.88 -16.66
C GLY A 127 20.17 -0.52 -16.85
N THR A 128 20.77 0.18 -15.89
CA THR A 128 22.21 0.49 -15.91
C THR A 128 23.06 -0.79 -15.83
N ALA A 129 22.69 -1.74 -14.97
CA ALA A 129 23.40 -3.01 -14.86
C ALA A 129 23.36 -3.81 -16.18
N LEU A 130 22.21 -3.86 -16.86
CA LEU A 130 22.08 -4.46 -18.19
C LEU A 130 22.95 -3.76 -19.23
N PHE A 131 22.99 -2.42 -19.20
CA PHE A 131 23.79 -1.66 -20.16
C PHE A 131 25.29 -1.92 -20.03
N ASN A 132 25.77 -2.04 -18.80
CA ASN A 132 27.18 -2.28 -18.49
C ASN A 132 27.57 -3.76 -18.51
N GLY A 133 26.64 -4.67 -18.20
CA GLY A 133 26.94 -6.08 -17.93
C GLY A 133 27.34 -6.35 -16.47
N ASP A 134 26.95 -5.48 -15.54
CA ASP A 134 27.35 -5.56 -14.14
C ASP A 134 26.55 -6.65 -13.41
N ASN A 135 27.16 -7.81 -13.14
CA ASN A 135 26.53 -8.97 -12.48
C ASN A 135 25.29 -9.54 -13.20
N VAL A 136 25.06 -9.15 -14.46
CA VAL A 136 24.01 -9.65 -15.36
C VAL A 136 24.55 -9.74 -16.78
N SER A 137 23.92 -10.55 -17.63
CA SER A 137 24.26 -10.57 -19.06
C SER A 137 24.02 -9.19 -19.67
N ARG A 138 25.04 -8.66 -20.36
CA ARG A 138 24.98 -7.34 -20.96
C ARG A 138 23.95 -7.29 -22.09
N ASP A 139 23.00 -6.36 -21.98
CA ASP A 139 22.01 -6.03 -23.00
C ASP A 139 21.78 -4.51 -23.00
N PRO A 140 22.51 -3.76 -23.84
CA PRO A 140 22.41 -2.29 -23.87
C PRO A 140 21.07 -1.77 -24.36
N VAL A 141 20.40 -2.48 -25.27
CA VAL A 141 19.12 -2.07 -25.83
C VAL A 141 18.02 -2.20 -24.76
N LEU A 142 18.00 -3.34 -24.06
CA LEU A 142 17.10 -3.53 -22.92
C LEU A 142 17.44 -2.57 -21.78
N GLY A 143 18.73 -2.40 -21.45
CA GLY A 143 19.17 -1.47 -20.43
C GLY A 143 18.70 -0.03 -20.69
N TYR A 144 18.88 0.44 -21.93
CA TYR A 144 18.39 1.74 -22.37
C TYR A 144 16.85 1.84 -22.27
N ALA A 145 16.11 0.79 -22.60
CA ALA A 145 14.65 0.76 -22.47
C ALA A 145 14.21 0.94 -21.00
N TYR A 146 14.84 0.22 -20.07
CA TYR A 146 14.57 0.33 -18.63
C TYR A 146 14.88 1.72 -18.08
N VAL A 147 16.05 2.29 -18.42
CA VAL A 147 16.43 3.65 -18.02
C VAL A 147 15.48 4.69 -18.62
N SER A 148 15.06 4.53 -19.88
CA SER A 148 14.07 5.39 -20.52
C SER A 148 12.72 5.38 -19.80
N ARG A 149 12.23 4.20 -19.40
CA ARG A 149 10.99 4.07 -18.60
C ARG A 149 11.13 4.75 -17.24
N SER A 150 12.28 4.63 -16.58
CA SER A 150 12.55 5.32 -15.31
C SER A 150 12.57 6.84 -15.46
N ALA A 151 13.25 7.35 -16.49
CA ALA A 151 13.32 8.78 -16.80
C ALA A 151 11.94 9.37 -17.14
N ALA A 152 11.09 8.62 -17.85
CA ALA A 152 9.72 9.00 -18.17
C ALA A 152 8.83 9.13 -16.92
N GLN A 153 9.12 8.40 -15.84
CA GLN A 153 8.46 8.56 -14.54
C GLN A 153 8.96 9.78 -13.74
N GLY A 154 9.92 10.54 -14.29
CA GLY A 154 10.41 11.78 -13.69
C GLY A 154 11.60 11.62 -12.75
N LEU A 155 12.17 10.42 -12.60
CA LEU A 155 13.32 10.20 -11.71
C LEU A 155 14.54 10.96 -12.22
N ALA A 156 14.98 12.00 -11.50
CA ALA A 156 16.05 12.90 -11.94
C ALA A 156 17.39 12.18 -12.21
N PRO A 157 17.87 11.26 -11.35
CA PRO A 157 19.03 10.43 -11.66
C PRO A 157 18.88 9.66 -12.97
N ALA A 158 17.70 9.12 -13.27
CA ALA A 158 17.47 8.37 -14.51
C ALA A 158 17.50 9.25 -15.75
N LYS A 159 17.02 10.51 -15.67
CA LYS A 159 17.15 11.48 -16.76
C LYS A 159 18.62 11.81 -17.03
N ALA A 160 19.42 12.00 -15.99
CA ALA A 160 20.85 12.25 -16.12
C ALA A 160 21.57 11.04 -16.73
N THR A 161 21.29 9.83 -16.25
CA THR A 161 21.82 8.59 -16.82
C THR A 161 21.40 8.42 -18.28
N LEU A 162 20.13 8.66 -18.62
CA LEU A 162 19.65 8.57 -20.00
C LEU A 162 20.43 9.52 -20.93
N ALA A 163 20.66 10.76 -20.50
CA ALA A 163 21.45 11.73 -21.27
C ALA A 163 22.90 11.27 -21.49
N GLN A 164 23.50 10.59 -20.50
CA GLN A 164 24.81 9.97 -20.67
C GLN A 164 24.75 8.82 -21.69
N LEU A 165 23.76 7.93 -21.59
CA LEU A 165 23.57 6.83 -22.55
C LEU A 165 23.35 7.35 -23.98
N ASP A 166 22.61 8.46 -24.13
CA ASP A 166 22.37 9.13 -25.40
C ASP A 166 23.65 9.59 -26.11
N SER A 167 24.68 9.92 -25.34
CA SER A 167 25.96 10.39 -25.86
C SER A 167 26.87 9.25 -26.36
N ILE A 168 26.69 8.03 -25.85
CA ILE A 168 27.58 6.88 -26.14
C ILE A 168 26.92 5.80 -27.00
N MET A 169 25.58 5.75 -27.05
CA MET A 169 24.85 4.68 -27.72
C MET A 169 24.42 5.08 -29.14
N PRO A 170 24.67 4.23 -30.16
CA PRO A 170 24.26 4.49 -31.54
C PRO A 170 22.76 4.76 -31.66
N VAL A 171 22.38 5.72 -32.51
CA VAL A 171 20.98 6.18 -32.69
C VAL A 171 20.02 5.02 -33.02
N LEU A 172 20.45 4.07 -33.84
CA LEU A 172 19.61 2.91 -34.21
C LEU A 172 19.29 2.02 -33.02
N GLU A 173 20.25 1.80 -32.12
CA GLU A 173 20.04 1.00 -30.92
C GLU A 173 19.14 1.73 -29.92
N ARG A 174 19.32 3.05 -29.77
CA ARG A 174 18.43 3.89 -28.96
C ARG A 174 16.99 3.84 -29.43
N LYS A 175 16.76 3.92 -30.75
CA LYS A 175 15.41 3.77 -31.34
C LYS A 175 14.79 2.42 -30.99
N LYS A 176 15.56 1.32 -31.03
CA LYS A 176 15.08 0.00 -30.59
C LYS A 176 14.73 0.00 -29.10
N GLY A 177 15.58 0.59 -28.26
CA GLY A 177 15.33 0.71 -26.82
C GLY A 177 14.08 1.52 -26.49
N VAL A 178 13.85 2.65 -27.16
CA VAL A 178 12.62 3.44 -27.02
C VAL A 178 11.39 2.65 -27.44
N ALA A 179 11.46 1.92 -28.57
CA ALA A 179 10.35 1.09 -29.03
C ALA A 179 10.00 -0.01 -28.01
N LEU A 180 11.02 -0.65 -27.43
CA LEU A 180 10.85 -1.66 -26.39
C LEU A 180 10.27 -1.06 -25.11
N ALA A 181 10.75 0.10 -24.66
CA ALA A 181 10.22 0.81 -23.51
C ALA A 181 8.73 1.11 -23.64
N ILE A 182 8.29 1.55 -24.83
CA ILE A 182 6.87 1.81 -25.12
C ILE A 182 6.06 0.51 -25.11
N ALA A 183 6.59 -0.57 -25.69
CA ALA A 183 5.91 -1.86 -25.74
C ALA A 183 5.68 -2.42 -24.32
N GLU A 184 6.70 -2.41 -23.47
CA GLU A 184 6.59 -2.88 -22.08
C GLU A 184 5.70 -1.98 -21.22
N ALA A 185 5.72 -0.66 -21.43
CA ALA A 185 4.85 0.26 -20.69
C ALA A 185 3.36 0.02 -20.98
N ARG A 186 3.01 -0.46 -22.18
CA ARG A 186 1.63 -0.80 -22.57
C ARG A 186 1.13 -2.08 -21.92
N THR A 187 2.03 -3.02 -21.60
CA THR A 187 1.69 -4.32 -21.01
C THR A 187 1.85 -4.34 -19.50
N ALA A 188 2.54 -3.35 -18.93
CA ALA A 188 2.73 -3.22 -17.49
C ALA A 188 1.40 -2.87 -16.77
N PRO A 189 1.12 -3.51 -15.62
CA PRO A 189 0.01 -3.11 -14.77
C PRO A 189 0.15 -1.64 -14.34
N PRO A 190 -0.95 -0.90 -14.11
CA PRO A 190 -0.87 0.47 -13.60
C PRO A 190 -0.01 0.54 -12.33
N PRO A 191 0.85 1.56 -12.18
CA PRO A 191 1.61 1.75 -10.95
C PRO A 191 0.63 1.86 -9.77
N GLY A 192 0.73 0.91 -8.83
CA GLY A 192 -0.16 0.81 -7.66
C GLY A 192 -1.27 -0.25 -7.75
N THR A 193 -1.47 -0.94 -8.89
CA THR A 193 -2.25 -2.18 -8.88
C THR A 193 -1.37 -3.31 -8.37
N LYS A 194 -1.43 -3.55 -7.06
CA LYS A 194 -0.87 -4.77 -6.45
C LYS A 194 -1.36 -5.96 -7.26
N ALA A 195 -0.45 -6.71 -7.87
CA ALA A 195 -0.77 -7.97 -8.52
C ALA A 195 -1.23 -8.94 -7.43
N ALA A 196 -2.52 -9.00 -7.16
CA ALA A 196 -3.12 -10.08 -6.39
C ALA A 196 -3.02 -11.35 -7.25
N LYS A 197 -1.90 -12.07 -7.15
CA LYS A 197 -1.84 -13.48 -7.54
C LYS A 197 -2.36 -14.33 -6.38
N PRO A 198 -2.95 -15.49 -6.67
CA PRO A 198 -3.90 -16.15 -5.79
C PRO A 198 -3.18 -16.61 -4.53
N VAL A 199 -3.67 -16.17 -3.37
CA VAL A 199 -3.35 -16.82 -2.11
C VAL A 199 -3.84 -18.26 -2.23
N ALA A 200 -2.93 -19.22 -2.09
CA ALA A 200 -3.26 -20.64 -2.02
C ALA A 200 -4.46 -20.84 -1.07
N LYS A 201 -5.42 -21.67 -1.49
CA LYS A 201 -6.65 -21.99 -0.74
C LYS A 201 -6.34 -22.23 0.74
N VAL A 202 -6.64 -21.25 1.59
CA VAL A 202 -6.87 -21.51 3.01
C VAL A 202 -8.32 -21.94 3.13
N ALA A 203 -8.50 -23.12 3.74
CA ALA A 203 -9.77 -23.79 3.93
C ALA A 203 -10.85 -22.86 4.48
N ALA A 204 -12.07 -23.07 3.97
CA ALA A 204 -13.26 -22.30 4.26
C ALA A 204 -13.50 -22.14 5.78
N SER A 205 -13.59 -20.90 6.25
CA SER A 205 -14.28 -20.60 7.51
C SER A 205 -15.74 -20.22 7.18
N ARG A 206 -16.66 -20.90 7.84
CA ARG A 206 -18.11 -20.81 7.63
C ARG A 206 -18.62 -19.40 7.92
N SER A 207 -19.47 -18.91 7.02
CA SER A 207 -20.29 -17.71 7.19
C SER A 207 -21.15 -17.83 8.46
N VAL A 208 -21.09 -16.84 9.33
CA VAL A 208 -22.17 -16.56 10.30
C VAL A 208 -22.82 -15.25 9.89
N ARG A 209 -24.14 -15.34 9.70
CA ARG A 209 -25.04 -14.29 9.22
C ARG A 209 -25.57 -13.49 10.42
N GLY A 210 -25.58 -12.16 10.28
CA GLY A 210 -26.60 -11.27 10.87
C GLY A 210 -26.42 -10.81 12.31
N GLY A 211 -26.06 -9.54 12.49
CA GLY A 211 -26.36 -8.72 13.68
C GLY A 211 -26.73 -7.29 13.26
N PRO A 212 -27.61 -6.58 13.99
CA PRO A 212 -28.19 -5.29 13.58
C PRO A 212 -27.14 -4.15 13.48
N PRO A 213 -27.41 -3.06 12.73
CA PRO A 213 -26.36 -2.16 12.27
C PRO A 213 -25.85 -1.27 13.40
N ALA A 214 -24.62 -1.55 13.85
CA ALA A 214 -23.85 -0.60 14.64
C ALA A 214 -23.58 0.67 13.81
N ALA A 215 -23.64 1.83 14.47
CA ALA A 215 -23.40 3.15 13.90
C ALA A 215 -22.13 3.15 13.02
N GLY A 216 -22.35 3.19 11.71
CA GLY A 216 -21.29 2.98 10.74
C GLY A 216 -20.26 4.10 10.70
N THR A 217 -18.98 3.77 10.87
CA THR A 217 -17.86 4.73 10.82
C THR A 217 -17.39 5.02 9.39
N TRP A 218 -18.13 4.58 8.37
CA TRP A 218 -17.78 4.78 6.97
C TRP A 218 -18.76 5.71 6.27
N ARG A 219 -18.23 6.47 5.31
CA ARG A 219 -18.98 7.33 4.41
C ARG A 219 -18.48 7.11 2.99
N VAL A 220 -19.24 7.56 2.01
CA VAL A 220 -18.83 7.64 0.60
C VAL A 220 -18.60 9.10 0.27
N GLN A 221 -17.43 9.46 -0.24
CA GLN A 221 -17.17 10.80 -0.76
C GLN A 221 -17.58 10.87 -2.24
N LEU A 222 -18.54 11.74 -2.56
CA LEU A 222 -19.10 11.90 -3.90
C LEU A 222 -18.36 12.97 -4.73
N GLY A 223 -17.60 13.85 -4.07
CA GLY A 223 -16.83 14.90 -4.74
C GLY A 223 -16.37 16.01 -3.80
N ALA A 224 -15.63 16.96 -4.36
CA ALA A 224 -15.25 18.21 -3.73
C ALA A 224 -15.77 19.37 -4.58
N PHE A 225 -16.53 20.28 -3.97
CA PHE A 225 -17.27 21.33 -4.66
C PHE A 225 -16.78 22.70 -4.18
N SER A 226 -16.53 23.62 -5.10
CA SER A 226 -16.26 25.02 -4.78
C SER A 226 -17.49 25.76 -4.23
N ARG A 227 -18.70 25.28 -4.57
CA ARG A 227 -19.98 25.81 -4.07
C ARG A 227 -20.78 24.74 -3.36
N ARG A 228 -21.21 25.01 -2.12
CA ARG A 228 -22.01 24.10 -1.31
C ARG A 228 -23.34 23.70 -1.99
N GLY A 229 -24.03 24.64 -2.63
CA GLY A 229 -25.29 24.33 -3.34
C GLY A 229 -25.15 23.29 -4.46
N ALA A 230 -23.98 23.20 -5.11
CA ALA A 230 -23.73 22.16 -6.11
C ALA A 230 -23.58 20.76 -5.48
N ALA A 231 -23.01 20.69 -4.27
CA ALA A 231 -22.95 19.46 -3.49
C ALA A 231 -24.35 19.02 -3.03
N GLU A 232 -25.18 19.95 -2.56
CA GLU A 232 -26.54 19.68 -2.12
C GLU A 232 -27.42 19.18 -3.27
N ALA A 233 -27.33 19.81 -4.45
CA ALA A 233 -28.05 19.38 -5.64
C ALA A 233 -27.64 17.98 -6.10
N LEU A 234 -26.34 17.65 -6.04
CA LEU A 234 -25.86 16.31 -6.37
C LEU A 234 -26.41 15.27 -5.38
N PHE A 235 -26.39 15.57 -4.08
CA PHE A 235 -26.92 14.65 -3.08
C PHE A 235 -28.42 14.41 -3.29
N ALA A 236 -29.21 15.46 -3.52
CA ALA A 236 -30.66 15.33 -3.77
C ALA A 236 -30.95 14.42 -4.97
N LYS A 237 -30.16 14.51 -6.05
CA LYS A 237 -30.29 13.64 -7.23
C LYS A 237 -29.97 12.16 -6.93
N LEU A 238 -29.06 11.91 -5.99
CA LEU A 238 -28.53 10.58 -5.68
C LEU A 238 -29.08 9.99 -4.36
N ALA A 239 -29.96 10.71 -3.66
CA ALA A 239 -30.50 10.29 -2.37
C ALA A 239 -31.41 9.06 -2.46
N ALA A 240 -31.81 8.66 -3.67
CA ALA A 240 -32.53 7.41 -3.95
C ALA A 240 -31.57 6.25 -4.29
N GLY A 241 -32.07 5.02 -4.24
CA GLY A 241 -31.29 3.83 -4.63
C GLY A 241 -30.17 3.49 -3.64
N PRO A 242 -28.90 3.31 -4.06
CA PRO A 242 -27.81 2.85 -3.19
C PRO A 242 -27.50 3.73 -1.96
N LEU A 243 -27.97 4.99 -1.95
CA LEU A 243 -27.80 5.93 -0.83
C LEU A 243 -29.10 6.19 -0.05
N ALA A 244 -30.17 5.42 -0.32
CA ALA A 244 -31.46 5.59 0.34
C ALA A 244 -31.33 5.47 1.88
N GLY A 245 -31.95 6.43 2.58
CA GLY A 245 -31.94 6.49 4.04
C GLY A 245 -30.59 6.91 4.66
N ARG A 246 -29.65 7.43 3.87
CA ARG A 246 -28.35 7.94 4.36
C ARG A 246 -28.34 9.46 4.42
N SER A 247 -27.51 9.99 5.32
CA SER A 247 -27.34 11.42 5.55
C SER A 247 -26.14 11.96 4.78
N ALA A 248 -26.28 13.19 4.26
CA ALA A 248 -25.17 13.94 3.70
C ALA A 248 -24.40 14.71 4.78
N TYR A 249 -23.09 14.77 4.60
CA TYR A 249 -22.12 15.48 5.42
C TYR A 249 -21.26 16.37 4.53
N TYR A 250 -21.24 17.66 4.85
CA TYR A 250 -20.53 18.67 4.07
C TYR A 250 -19.29 19.10 4.85
N VAL A 251 -18.14 18.54 4.48
CA VAL A 251 -16.88 18.72 5.22
C VAL A 251 -16.05 19.82 4.54
N PRO A 252 -15.83 20.99 5.16
CA PRO A 252 -14.99 22.04 4.60
C PRO A 252 -13.52 21.61 4.60
N VAL A 253 -12.82 21.78 3.48
CA VAL A 253 -11.38 21.54 3.33
C VAL A 253 -10.76 22.63 2.47
N GLY A 254 -10.15 23.63 3.11
CA GLY A 254 -9.66 24.82 2.41
C GLY A 254 -10.80 25.58 1.74
N SER A 255 -10.67 25.87 0.45
CA SER A 255 -11.68 26.59 -0.36
C SER A 255 -12.76 25.68 -0.96
N VAL A 256 -12.76 24.37 -0.67
CA VAL A 256 -13.74 23.42 -1.23
C VAL A 256 -14.48 22.66 -0.13
N THR A 257 -15.74 22.30 -0.42
CA THR A 257 -16.59 21.47 0.45
C THR A 257 -16.64 20.05 -0.10
N ARG A 258 -16.24 19.06 0.70
CA ARG A 258 -16.37 17.64 0.36
C ARG A 258 -17.75 17.14 0.73
N LEU A 259 -18.45 16.56 -0.24
CA LEU A 259 -19.71 15.88 0.00
C LEU A 259 -19.43 14.43 0.37
N GLN A 260 -19.84 14.04 1.58
CA GLN A 260 -19.78 12.67 2.06
C GLN A 260 -21.17 12.17 2.44
N VAL A 261 -21.48 10.89 2.23
CA VAL A 261 -22.79 10.30 2.55
C VAL A 261 -22.60 9.07 3.43
N GLY A 262 -23.41 8.89 4.47
CA GLY A 262 -23.35 7.72 5.36
C GLY A 262 -24.41 7.81 6.47
N PRO A 263 -24.30 7.05 7.58
CA PRO A 263 -23.20 6.15 7.95
C PRO A 263 -23.30 4.78 7.29
N PHE A 264 -22.18 4.16 6.90
CA PHE A 264 -22.04 2.77 6.42
C PHE A 264 -21.33 1.91 7.46
N ALA A 265 -21.82 0.69 7.68
CA ALA A 265 -21.30 -0.22 8.70
C ALA A 265 -19.83 -0.59 8.45
N SER A 266 -19.44 -0.77 7.19
CA SER A 266 -18.06 -1.08 6.81
C SER A 266 -17.60 -0.32 5.57
N ARG A 267 -16.28 -0.34 5.32
CA ARG A 267 -15.69 0.13 4.06
C ARG A 267 -16.28 -0.61 2.86
N ALA A 268 -16.55 -1.91 3.01
CA ALA A 268 -17.09 -2.74 1.94
C ALA A 268 -18.51 -2.29 1.60
N ASP A 269 -19.35 -1.98 2.59
CA ASP A 269 -20.71 -1.48 2.35
C ASP A 269 -20.70 -0.09 1.69
N ALA A 270 -19.80 0.79 2.14
CA ALA A 270 -19.59 2.09 1.50
C ALA A 270 -19.10 1.93 0.05
N GLN A 271 -18.17 1.02 -0.20
CA GLN A 271 -17.66 0.77 -1.55
C GLN A 271 -18.73 0.13 -2.45
N ALA A 272 -19.53 -0.79 -1.93
CA ALA A 272 -20.63 -1.41 -2.66
C ALA A 272 -21.70 -0.37 -3.05
N ALA A 273 -22.07 0.51 -2.12
CA ALA A 273 -23.00 1.61 -2.41
C ALA A 273 -22.43 2.58 -3.46
N CYS A 274 -21.14 2.87 -3.37
CA CYS A 274 -20.44 3.68 -4.37
C CYS A 274 -20.45 3.02 -5.76
N ASN A 275 -20.14 1.73 -5.86
CA ASN A 275 -20.17 0.99 -7.12
C ASN A 275 -21.59 0.92 -7.74
N GLY A 276 -22.63 1.03 -6.90
CA GLY A 276 -24.02 1.11 -7.35
C GLY A 276 -24.39 2.43 -8.03
N LEU A 277 -23.60 3.49 -7.85
CA LEU A 277 -23.84 4.81 -8.44
C LEU A 277 -23.26 4.88 -9.86
N LYS A 278 -24.01 4.37 -10.84
CA LYS A 278 -23.60 4.38 -12.25
C LYS A 278 -23.36 5.82 -12.74
N GLY A 279 -22.15 6.08 -13.24
CA GLY A 279 -21.76 7.38 -13.81
C GLY A 279 -21.39 8.46 -12.78
N GLN A 280 -21.43 8.17 -11.48
CA GLN A 280 -20.96 9.08 -10.44
C GLN A 280 -19.65 8.57 -9.84
N GLY A 281 -18.58 9.36 -9.96
CA GLY A 281 -17.32 9.08 -9.28
C GLY A 281 -17.49 9.18 -7.76
N CYS A 282 -17.07 8.15 -7.03
CA CYS A 282 -17.09 8.15 -5.59
C CYS A 282 -16.03 7.21 -5.01
N PHE A 283 -15.77 7.32 -3.71
CA PHE A 283 -14.91 6.37 -3.00
C PHE A 283 -15.24 6.31 -1.50
N ALA A 284 -15.00 5.15 -0.89
CA ALA A 284 -15.24 4.95 0.54
C ALA A 284 -14.19 5.66 1.40
N VAL A 285 -14.65 6.44 2.37
CA VAL A 285 -13.84 7.19 3.35
C VAL A 285 -14.28 6.85 4.77
N ALA A 286 -13.35 6.87 5.71
CA ALA A 286 -13.72 6.79 7.13
C ALA A 286 -14.34 8.14 7.54
N ALA A 287 -15.44 8.10 8.28
CA ALA A 287 -15.96 9.25 9.01
C ALA A 287 -14.91 9.66 10.04
N LYS A 288 -14.41 10.89 9.92
CA LYS A 288 -13.62 11.54 10.98
C LYS A 288 -14.55 12.22 11.96
#